data_AF-A0A7T7XPK8-F1
#
_entry.id   AF-A0A7T7XPK8-F1
#
_cell.length_a   1.000
_cell.length_b   1.000
_cell.length_c   1.000
_cell.angle_alpha   90.00
_cell.angle_beta   90.00
_cell.angle_gamma   90.00
#
_symmetry.space_group_name_H-M   'P 1'
#
loop_
_entity.id
_entity.type
_entity.pdbx_description
1 polymer ?
#
loop_
_entity_poly.entity_id
_entity_poly.type
_entity_poly.pdbx_seq_one_letter_code
_entity_poly.pdbx_strand_id
1 'polypeptide(L)'
;MRYIGFSFSFNIQRCEVEVGDEAPIVEQGYWPLLRTLDTYRVPADLYITGYSTGLINTIDRSLADFIRARLGKGLALGTYTYTHPIPQILAPEEMRRQVMRGITLDRNNYGLSPKGFFPPEFARTNELSRILLDCGLEYTIVLSNFLEQAHPELPEAERYAPYDIDLGGGKSLTAVPISPDLPTAGRRFFKRMLLGELTPAKAAEALFAFVTRYDDIFVILERDAETIYIDELSSGVTHTKERLEEFLELVTRNAPREGFALTTIEDYLKIPQKRKKLRMPDFPGITKLETFTHGPSRELWEKTLAVRERLLSLDRTALDSENRFLLDRAWEHILLSHNSDGRIGDWQPEWKPGKHITAASRKQFVADNLKAADTILSRIEQNRGTGSL
;
A
#
# COMPACT_ATOMS: atom_id res chain seq x y z
N MET A 1 -21.92 7.89 -16.65
CA MET A 1 -21.95 8.59 -15.34
C MET A 1 -20.51 8.69 -14.88
N ARG A 2 -20.13 9.79 -14.24
CA ARG A 2 -18.72 10.07 -13.96
C ARG A 2 -18.46 9.92 -12.47
N TYR A 3 -17.33 9.32 -12.11
CA TYR A 3 -17.04 8.93 -10.74
C TYR A 3 -15.71 9.48 -10.28
N ILE A 4 -15.67 9.90 -9.02
CA ILE A 4 -14.45 10.32 -8.33
C ILE A 4 -14.32 9.45 -7.08
N GLY A 5 -13.16 8.83 -6.90
CA GLY A 5 -12.82 8.01 -5.74
C GLY A 5 -11.66 8.61 -4.98
N PHE A 6 -11.58 8.28 -3.69
CA PHE A 6 -10.46 8.63 -2.83
C PHE A 6 -9.88 7.37 -2.22
N SER A 7 -8.57 7.22 -2.26
CA SER A 7 -7.86 6.05 -1.74
C SER A 7 -6.73 6.51 -0.83
N PHE A 8 -6.58 5.86 0.32
CA PHE A 8 -5.53 6.19 1.27
C PHE A 8 -4.77 4.95 1.75
N SER A 9 -3.44 5.00 1.65
CA SER A 9 -2.55 3.95 2.14
C SER A 9 -2.11 4.25 3.58
N PHE A 10 -2.32 3.32 4.51
CA PHE A 10 -1.96 3.46 5.91
C PHE A 10 -0.77 2.55 6.19
N ASN A 11 0.42 3.15 6.18
CA ASN A 11 1.66 2.50 6.60
C ASN A 11 2.28 3.28 7.77
N ILE A 12 2.12 2.74 8.98
CA ILE A 12 2.62 3.36 10.19
C ILE A 12 4.15 3.27 10.31
N GLN A 13 4.77 2.34 9.58
CA GLN A 13 6.19 2.07 9.64
C GLN A 13 6.97 3.08 8.79
N ARG A 14 6.85 4.38 9.09
CA ARG A 14 7.54 5.44 8.34
C ARG A 14 9.04 5.40 8.56
N CYS A 15 9.81 5.58 7.49
CA CYS A 15 11.27 5.57 7.58
C CYS A 15 11.81 6.69 8.48
N GLU A 16 11.16 7.85 8.54
CA GLU A 16 11.61 9.00 9.34
C GLU A 16 11.26 8.91 10.83
N VAL A 17 10.43 7.93 11.23
CA VAL A 17 9.90 7.82 12.59
C VAL A 17 10.53 6.63 13.30
N GLU A 18 11.03 6.85 14.52
CA GLU A 18 11.62 5.80 15.35
C GLU A 18 10.56 4.76 15.75
N VAL A 19 11.01 3.52 15.94
CA VAL A 19 10.18 2.40 16.42
C VAL A 19 9.77 2.68 17.87
N GLY A 20 8.47 2.74 18.14
CA GLY A 20 7.90 3.12 19.43
C GLY A 20 7.36 4.55 19.45
N ASP A 21 7.77 5.41 18.51
CA ASP A 21 7.36 6.81 18.43
C ASP A 21 6.26 7.04 17.38
N GLU A 22 5.49 6.01 17.03
CA GLU A 22 4.48 6.09 15.98
C GLU A 22 3.15 6.74 16.39
N ALA A 23 2.93 7.05 17.69
CA ALA A 23 1.68 7.63 18.17
C ALA A 23 1.25 8.93 17.44
N PRO A 24 2.16 9.88 17.12
CA PRO A 24 1.81 11.07 16.35
C PRO A 24 1.27 10.77 14.94
N ILE A 25 1.67 9.68 14.30
CA ILE A 25 1.12 9.28 12.99
C ILE A 25 -0.39 9.00 13.13
N VAL A 26 -0.79 8.34 14.21
CA VAL A 26 -2.19 8.04 14.51
C VAL A 26 -2.95 9.32 14.89
N GLU A 27 -2.42 10.07 15.84
CA GLU A 27 -3.09 11.23 16.46
C GLU A 27 -3.18 12.45 15.53
N GLN A 28 -2.13 12.69 14.74
CA GLN A 28 -1.98 13.89 13.91
C GLN A 28 -2.07 13.60 12.41
N GLY A 29 -1.94 12.34 11.99
CA GLY A 29 -2.15 11.90 10.61
C GLY A 29 -3.51 11.27 10.39
N TYR A 30 -3.69 10.05 10.92
CA TYR A 30 -4.85 9.20 10.62
C TYR A 30 -6.17 9.76 11.16
N TRP A 31 -6.20 10.19 12.43
CA TRP A 31 -7.40 10.76 13.02
C TRP A 31 -7.89 12.02 12.28
N PRO A 32 -7.03 13.01 12.02
CA PRO A 32 -7.42 14.18 11.24
C PRO A 32 -7.95 13.82 9.86
N LEU A 33 -7.28 12.92 9.13
CA LEU A 33 -7.75 12.48 7.82
C LEU A 33 -9.15 11.87 7.90
N LEU A 34 -9.36 10.88 8.77
CA LEU A 34 -10.63 10.16 8.86
C LEU A 34 -11.78 11.07 9.33
N ARG A 35 -11.52 11.99 10.27
CA ARG A 35 -12.51 12.98 10.70
C ARG A 35 -12.87 13.96 9.58
N THR A 36 -11.88 14.38 8.80
CA THR A 36 -12.11 15.23 7.63
C THR A 36 -12.97 14.49 6.60
N LEU A 37 -12.66 13.23 6.26
CA LEU A 37 -13.48 12.43 5.34
C LEU A 37 -14.93 12.28 5.83
N ASP A 38 -15.12 12.02 7.13
CA ASP A 38 -16.46 11.88 7.72
C ASP A 38 -17.25 13.20 7.72
N THR A 39 -16.59 14.30 8.10
CA THR A 39 -17.20 15.65 8.13
C THR A 39 -17.77 16.03 6.77
N TYR A 40 -17.01 15.79 5.71
CA TYR A 40 -17.43 16.07 4.33
C TYR A 40 -18.19 14.92 3.67
N ARG A 41 -18.43 13.81 4.39
CA ARG A 41 -19.11 12.60 3.91
C ARG A 41 -18.53 12.07 2.59
N VAL A 42 -17.20 12.09 2.48
CA VAL A 42 -16.47 11.65 1.29
C VAL A 42 -16.27 10.13 1.37
N PRO A 43 -16.80 9.35 0.41
CA PRO A 43 -16.49 7.94 0.33
C PRO A 43 -15.00 7.72 0.05
N ALA A 44 -14.36 6.78 0.76
CA ALA A 44 -12.94 6.50 0.59
C ALA A 44 -12.59 5.02 0.80
N ASP A 45 -11.60 4.56 0.05
CA ASP A 45 -10.96 3.26 0.21
C ASP A 45 -9.73 3.38 1.12
N LEU A 46 -9.67 2.57 2.17
CA LEU A 46 -8.54 2.49 3.08
C LEU A 46 -7.74 1.22 2.78
N TYR A 47 -6.43 1.33 2.67
CA TYR A 47 -5.52 0.20 2.51
C TYR A 47 -4.52 0.20 3.64
N ILE A 48 -4.73 -0.65 4.64
CA ILE A 48 -3.96 -0.63 5.89
C ILE A 48 -2.98 -1.81 5.89
N THR A 49 -1.69 -1.54 6.12
CA THR A 49 -0.72 -2.64 6.25
C THR A 49 -1.05 -3.48 7.48
N GLY A 50 -0.88 -4.80 7.39
CA GLY A 50 -1.26 -5.67 8.51
C GLY A 50 -0.54 -5.28 9.82
N TYR A 51 0.72 -4.84 9.72
CA TYR A 51 1.48 -4.32 10.84
C TYR A 51 0.82 -3.06 11.44
N SER A 52 0.40 -2.13 10.59
CA SER A 52 -0.35 -0.93 11.01
C SER A 52 -1.66 -1.28 11.69
N THR A 53 -2.42 -2.24 11.13
CA THR A 53 -3.66 -2.75 11.75
C THR A 53 -3.41 -3.24 13.19
N GLY A 54 -2.34 -3.99 13.41
CA GLY A 54 -1.94 -4.44 14.75
C GLY A 54 -1.53 -3.29 15.67
N LEU A 55 -0.65 -2.40 15.19
CA LEU A 55 -0.09 -1.33 16.01
C LEU A 55 -1.10 -0.24 16.36
N ILE A 56 -2.02 0.10 15.45
CA ILE A 56 -3.12 1.05 15.72
C ILE A 56 -3.94 0.59 16.93
N ASN A 57 -4.26 -0.70 17.05
CA ASN A 57 -5.03 -1.20 18.20
C ASN A 57 -4.29 -1.06 19.53
N THR A 58 -2.96 -1.08 19.51
CA THR A 58 -2.12 -0.87 20.69
C THR A 58 -2.02 0.61 21.06
N ILE A 59 -1.90 1.49 20.07
CA ILE A 59 -1.78 2.95 20.26
C ILE A 59 -3.13 3.55 20.63
N ASP A 60 -4.14 3.34 19.77
CA ASP A 60 -5.48 3.87 19.95
C ASP A 60 -6.54 2.97 19.29
N ARG A 61 -7.10 2.08 20.11
CA ARG A 61 -8.20 1.19 19.70
C ARG A 61 -9.43 1.95 19.19
N SER A 62 -9.67 3.18 19.67
CA SER A 62 -10.86 3.93 19.26
C SER A 62 -10.82 4.33 17.78
N LEU A 63 -9.63 4.47 17.19
CA LEU A 63 -9.46 4.66 15.75
C LEU A 63 -9.92 3.42 14.96
N ALA A 64 -9.51 2.22 15.39
CA ALA A 64 -9.93 0.97 14.75
C ALA A 64 -11.45 0.75 14.88
N ASP A 65 -12.02 1.09 16.04
CA ASP A 65 -13.47 1.05 16.26
C ASP A 65 -14.21 2.04 15.36
N PHE A 66 -13.68 3.25 15.18
CA PHE A 66 -14.22 4.24 14.25
C PHE A 66 -14.21 3.72 12.81
N ILE A 67 -13.08 3.20 12.33
CA ILE A 67 -12.97 2.63 10.98
C ILE A 67 -14.05 1.55 10.82
N ARG A 68 -14.08 0.56 11.71
CA ARG A 68 -15.06 -0.54 11.69
C ARG A 68 -16.51 -0.07 11.65
N ALA A 69 -16.86 0.96 12.41
CA ALA A 69 -18.22 1.51 12.44
C ALA A 69 -18.64 2.20 11.13
N ARG A 70 -17.66 2.64 10.32
CA ARG A 70 -17.86 3.37 9.06
C ARG A 70 -17.68 2.51 7.81
N LEU A 71 -17.18 1.28 7.94
CA LEU A 71 -17.10 0.34 6.82
C LEU A 71 -18.49 0.05 6.22
N GLY A 72 -18.60 0.17 4.90
CA GLY A 72 -19.87 0.12 4.17
C GLY A 72 -20.78 1.35 4.35
N LYS A 73 -20.34 2.37 5.11
CA LYS A 73 -21.06 3.64 5.37
C LYS A 73 -20.18 4.85 5.02
N GLY A 74 -19.54 4.75 3.86
CA GLY A 74 -18.60 5.75 3.34
C GLY A 74 -17.14 5.29 3.37
N LEU A 75 -16.77 4.30 4.17
CA LEU A 75 -15.42 3.71 4.09
C LEU A 75 -15.48 2.31 3.47
N ALA A 76 -14.53 2.00 2.61
CA ALA A 76 -14.24 0.65 2.14
C ALA A 76 -12.84 0.25 2.62
N LEU A 77 -12.61 -1.05 2.81
CA LEU A 77 -11.31 -1.58 3.23
C LEU A 77 -10.78 -2.53 2.16
N GLY A 78 -9.66 -2.16 1.55
CA GLY A 78 -8.79 -3.09 0.87
C GLY A 78 -7.65 -3.53 1.79
N THR A 79 -6.95 -4.58 1.40
CA THR A 79 -5.79 -5.08 2.14
C THR A 79 -4.48 -4.57 1.55
N TYR A 80 -3.45 -4.75 2.34
CA TYR A 80 -2.05 -4.57 1.97
C TYR A 80 -1.29 -5.83 2.38
N THR A 81 -0.03 -5.92 1.99
CA THR A 81 0.92 -6.83 2.65
C THR A 81 1.05 -6.56 4.15
N TYR A 82 1.53 -7.53 4.92
CA TYR A 82 1.76 -7.37 6.36
C TYR A 82 2.70 -6.21 6.70
N THR A 83 3.89 -6.10 6.10
CA THR A 83 4.89 -5.09 6.54
C THR A 83 5.34 -4.10 5.46
N HIS A 84 4.56 -3.94 4.39
CA HIS A 84 4.93 -3.09 3.24
C HIS A 84 6.33 -3.46 2.65
N PRO A 85 6.54 -4.69 2.17
CA PRO A 85 7.81 -5.09 1.58
C PRO A 85 7.90 -4.66 0.10
N ILE A 86 9.07 -4.77 -0.50
CA ILE A 86 9.23 -4.56 -1.95
C ILE A 86 8.91 -5.88 -2.68
N PRO A 87 7.82 -5.97 -3.46
CA PRO A 87 7.35 -7.23 -4.01
C PRO A 87 8.37 -8.02 -4.84
N GLN A 88 9.21 -7.32 -5.60
CA GLN A 88 10.11 -7.91 -6.58
C GLN A 88 11.33 -8.59 -5.97
N ILE A 89 11.65 -8.30 -4.71
CA ILE A 89 12.79 -8.92 -4.02
C ILE A 89 12.35 -10.08 -3.12
N LEU A 90 11.04 -10.33 -3.02
CA LEU A 90 10.48 -11.43 -2.26
C LEU A 90 10.45 -12.71 -3.08
N ALA A 91 10.71 -13.83 -2.41
CA ALA A 91 10.35 -15.14 -2.94
C ALA A 91 8.81 -15.28 -2.99
N PRO A 92 8.27 -16.15 -3.87
CA PRO A 92 6.82 -16.28 -4.03
C PRO A 92 6.10 -16.68 -2.73
N GLU A 93 6.73 -17.53 -1.92
CA GLU A 93 6.20 -17.96 -0.63
C GLU A 93 6.21 -16.82 0.42
N GLU A 94 7.25 -15.99 0.42
CA GLU A 94 7.30 -14.80 1.28
C GLU A 94 6.18 -13.84 0.92
N MET A 95 5.96 -13.60 -0.38
CA MET A 95 4.89 -12.76 -0.87
C MET A 95 3.52 -13.31 -0.46
N ARG A 96 3.27 -14.62 -0.68
CA ARG A 96 2.03 -15.27 -0.27
C ARG A 96 1.76 -15.08 1.22
N ARG A 97 2.77 -15.29 2.06
CA ARG A 97 2.66 -15.11 3.52
C ARG A 97 2.43 -13.65 3.92
N GLN A 98 3.11 -12.69 3.27
CA GLN A 98 2.88 -11.26 3.47
C GLN A 98 1.42 -10.87 3.20
N VAL A 99 0.86 -11.31 2.08
CA VAL A 99 -0.54 -11.03 1.70
C VAL A 99 -1.51 -11.71 2.67
N MET A 100 -1.34 -13.02 2.91
CA MET A 100 -2.24 -13.77 3.79
C MET A 100 -2.24 -13.27 5.23
N ARG A 101 -1.08 -12.83 5.73
CA ARG A 101 -0.96 -12.23 7.05
C ARG A 101 -1.68 -10.89 7.14
N GLY A 102 -1.58 -10.04 6.11
CA GLY A 102 -2.37 -8.81 5.97
C GLY A 102 -3.87 -9.08 6.05
N ILE A 103 -4.38 -9.94 5.17
CA ILE A 103 -5.80 -10.36 5.12
C ILE A 103 -6.28 -10.91 6.47
N THR A 104 -5.46 -11.73 7.14
CA THR A 104 -5.81 -12.32 8.44
C THR A 104 -5.94 -11.24 9.51
N LEU A 105 -5.04 -10.27 9.53
CA LEU A 105 -5.09 -9.16 10.48
C LEU A 105 -6.29 -8.26 10.20
N ASP A 106 -6.59 -7.95 8.95
CA ASP A 106 -7.77 -7.17 8.57
C ASP A 106 -9.06 -7.88 9.00
N ARG A 107 -9.17 -9.18 8.76
CA ARG A 107 -10.31 -9.99 9.20
C ARG A 107 -10.48 -9.99 10.72
N ASN A 108 -9.40 -10.17 11.46
CA ASN A 108 -9.45 -10.26 12.91
C ASN A 108 -9.82 -8.91 13.57
N ASN A 109 -9.42 -7.79 12.96
CA ASN A 109 -9.60 -6.46 13.56
C ASN A 109 -10.86 -5.75 13.06
N TYR A 110 -11.20 -5.90 11.78
CA TYR A 110 -12.33 -5.20 11.16
C TYR A 110 -13.52 -6.12 10.83
N GLY A 111 -13.36 -7.44 10.94
CA GLY A 111 -14.45 -8.41 10.77
C GLY A 111 -14.86 -8.65 9.31
N LEU A 112 -14.03 -8.29 8.33
CA LEU A 112 -14.32 -8.45 6.91
C LEU A 112 -13.16 -9.11 6.17
N SER A 113 -13.47 -9.76 5.04
CA SER A 113 -12.43 -10.26 4.13
C SER A 113 -12.29 -9.28 2.96
N PRO A 114 -11.17 -8.55 2.87
CA PRO A 114 -10.98 -7.52 1.84
C PRO A 114 -10.89 -8.15 0.45
N LYS A 115 -11.39 -7.43 -0.56
CA LYS A 115 -11.37 -7.87 -1.97
C LYS A 115 -10.30 -7.18 -2.80
N GLY A 116 -9.92 -5.97 -2.40
CA GLY A 116 -8.89 -5.16 -3.03
C GLY A 116 -7.53 -5.33 -2.42
N PHE A 117 -6.49 -5.14 -3.23
CA PHE A 117 -5.10 -5.09 -2.79
C PHE A 117 -4.39 -3.86 -3.30
N PHE A 118 -3.67 -3.19 -2.40
CA PHE A 118 -2.76 -2.12 -2.75
C PHE A 118 -1.33 -2.65 -2.76
N PRO A 119 -0.66 -2.68 -3.93
CA PRO A 119 0.72 -3.12 -3.98
C PRO A 119 1.67 -2.08 -3.38
N PRO A 120 2.60 -2.50 -2.49
CA PRO A 120 3.67 -1.62 -2.02
C PRO A 120 4.40 -0.97 -3.19
N GLU A 121 4.64 0.35 -3.12
CA GLU A 121 5.31 1.11 -4.20
C GLU A 121 4.64 1.01 -5.58
N PHE A 122 3.36 0.62 -5.64
CA PHE A 122 2.63 0.28 -6.87
C PHE A 122 3.24 -0.88 -7.68
N ALA A 123 4.15 -1.62 -7.07
CA ALA A 123 4.85 -2.74 -7.68
C ALA A 123 3.90 -3.81 -8.20
N ARG A 124 4.16 -4.31 -9.41
CA ARG A 124 3.33 -5.34 -10.02
C ARG A 124 4.16 -6.37 -10.75
N THR A 125 3.87 -7.63 -10.51
CA THR A 125 4.36 -8.74 -11.34
C THR A 125 3.23 -9.69 -11.69
N ASN A 126 3.37 -10.44 -12.79
CA ASN A 126 2.43 -11.51 -13.12
C ASN A 126 2.31 -12.55 -11.99
N GLU A 127 3.41 -12.84 -11.30
CA GLU A 127 3.42 -13.76 -10.16
C GLU A 127 2.63 -13.20 -8.97
N LEU A 128 2.83 -11.93 -8.62
CA LEU A 128 2.02 -11.25 -7.60
C LEU A 128 0.53 -11.36 -7.93
N SER A 129 0.13 -11.01 -9.15
CA SER A 129 -1.29 -11.10 -9.55
C SER A 129 -1.88 -12.51 -9.40
N ARG A 130 -1.09 -13.57 -9.63
CA ARG A 130 -1.53 -14.95 -9.38
C ARG A 130 -1.66 -15.25 -7.89
N ILE A 131 -0.69 -14.82 -7.09
CA ILE A 131 -0.75 -14.96 -5.63
C ILE A 131 -1.99 -14.25 -5.07
N LEU A 132 -2.30 -13.04 -5.53
CA LEU A 132 -3.48 -12.30 -5.08
C LEU A 132 -4.78 -13.06 -5.35
N LEU A 133 -4.93 -13.63 -6.56
CA LEU A 133 -6.08 -14.49 -6.88
C LEU A 133 -6.14 -15.74 -6.01
N ASP A 134 -5.00 -16.43 -5.80
CA ASP A 134 -4.94 -17.61 -4.95
C ASP A 134 -5.29 -17.29 -3.48
N CYS A 135 -5.05 -16.06 -3.03
CA CYS A 135 -5.44 -15.54 -1.72
C CYS A 135 -6.91 -15.09 -1.64
N GLY A 136 -7.66 -15.16 -2.76
CA GLY A 136 -9.08 -14.80 -2.82
C GLY A 136 -9.36 -13.32 -3.06
N LEU A 137 -8.37 -12.55 -3.49
CA LEU A 137 -8.57 -11.14 -3.84
C LEU A 137 -9.14 -11.01 -5.26
N GLU A 138 -9.98 -10.00 -5.46
CA GLU A 138 -10.72 -9.80 -6.71
C GLU A 138 -10.11 -8.69 -7.58
N TYR A 139 -9.43 -7.71 -6.96
CA TYR A 139 -8.78 -6.64 -7.70
C TYR A 139 -7.49 -6.12 -7.06
N THR A 140 -6.67 -5.45 -7.87
CA THR A 140 -5.45 -4.76 -7.45
C THR A 140 -5.41 -3.33 -7.97
N ILE A 141 -4.75 -2.44 -7.24
CA ILE A 141 -4.45 -1.08 -7.70
C ILE A 141 -3.27 -1.09 -8.67
N VAL A 142 -3.32 -0.23 -9.71
CA VAL A 142 -2.18 0.10 -10.57
C VAL A 142 -2.12 1.60 -10.83
N LEU A 143 -0.99 2.11 -11.34
CA LEU A 143 -0.89 3.49 -11.78
C LEU A 143 -1.44 3.67 -13.20
N SER A 144 -2.22 4.73 -13.42
CA SER A 144 -2.68 5.11 -14.77
C SER A 144 -1.53 5.51 -15.72
N ASN A 145 -0.47 6.13 -15.19
CA ASN A 145 0.71 6.47 -16.00
C ASN A 145 1.55 5.23 -16.37
N PHE A 146 1.49 4.14 -15.59
CA PHE A 146 2.06 2.87 -15.98
C PHE A 146 1.27 2.25 -17.14
N LEU A 147 -0.07 2.35 -17.11
CA LEU A 147 -0.90 1.94 -18.25
C LEU A 147 -0.58 2.71 -19.52
N GLU A 148 -0.38 4.03 -19.42
CA GLU A 148 0.04 4.84 -20.57
C GLU A 148 1.35 4.35 -21.20
N GLN A 149 2.32 3.93 -20.38
CA GLN A 149 3.60 3.40 -20.87
C GLN A 149 3.48 1.99 -21.44
N ALA A 150 2.73 1.13 -20.76
CA ALA A 150 2.57 -0.28 -21.14
C ALA A 150 1.66 -0.45 -22.37
N HIS A 151 0.68 0.44 -22.53
CA HIS A 151 -0.36 0.40 -23.54
C HIS A 151 -0.64 1.81 -24.12
N PRO A 152 0.34 2.41 -24.83
CA PRO A 152 0.20 3.76 -25.38
C PRO A 152 -0.94 3.90 -26.40
N GLU A 153 -1.38 2.77 -26.98
CA GLU A 153 -2.51 2.69 -27.90
C GLU A 153 -3.88 2.92 -27.24
N LEU A 154 -3.97 2.81 -25.91
CA LEU A 154 -5.24 3.02 -25.21
C LEU A 154 -5.65 4.50 -25.29
N PRO A 155 -6.91 4.79 -25.66
CA PRO A 155 -7.50 6.12 -25.52
C PRO A 155 -7.35 6.65 -24.08
N GLU A 156 -7.16 7.97 -23.93
CA GLU A 156 -6.89 8.60 -22.62
C GLU A 156 -7.92 8.18 -21.56
N ALA A 157 -9.23 8.23 -21.87
CA ALA A 157 -10.30 7.83 -20.95
C ALA A 157 -10.16 6.40 -20.41
N GLU A 158 -9.74 5.46 -21.27
CA GLU A 158 -9.67 4.05 -20.91
C GLU A 158 -8.50 3.73 -19.97
N ARG A 159 -7.51 4.62 -19.86
CA ARG A 159 -6.39 4.49 -18.92
C ARG A 159 -6.81 4.67 -17.46
N TYR A 160 -8.03 5.14 -17.24
CA TYR A 160 -8.65 5.36 -15.94
C TYR A 160 -9.76 4.35 -15.63
N ALA A 161 -10.14 3.53 -16.61
CA ALA A 161 -11.17 2.51 -16.45
C ALA A 161 -10.57 1.19 -15.92
N PRO A 162 -11.31 0.42 -15.10
CA PRO A 162 -10.88 -0.92 -14.72
C PRO A 162 -10.73 -1.85 -15.92
N TYR A 163 -9.77 -2.75 -15.82
CA TYR A 163 -9.47 -3.74 -16.85
C TYR A 163 -9.17 -5.10 -16.23
N ASP A 164 -9.32 -6.17 -16.99
CA ASP A 164 -8.99 -7.52 -16.54
C ASP A 164 -7.57 -7.88 -17.02
N ILE A 165 -6.65 -8.11 -16.08
CA ILE A 165 -5.30 -8.59 -16.38
C ILE A 165 -5.40 -10.05 -16.83
N ASP A 166 -4.94 -10.37 -18.04
CA ASP A 166 -4.80 -11.75 -18.51
C ASP A 166 -3.62 -12.45 -17.82
N LEU A 167 -3.91 -13.46 -16.99
CA LEU A 167 -2.89 -14.24 -16.30
C LEU A 167 -2.59 -15.59 -16.98
N GLY A 168 -3.27 -15.86 -18.10
CA GLY A 168 -3.25 -17.13 -18.81
C GLY A 168 -4.20 -18.18 -18.21
N GLY A 169 -4.46 -19.25 -18.96
CA GLY A 169 -5.28 -20.38 -18.49
C GLY A 169 -6.73 -20.01 -18.13
N GLY A 170 -7.28 -18.97 -18.77
CA GLY A 170 -8.63 -18.46 -18.48
C GLY A 170 -8.75 -17.62 -17.20
N LYS A 171 -7.66 -17.45 -16.42
CA LYS A 171 -7.65 -16.65 -15.21
C LYS A 171 -7.41 -15.17 -15.51
N SER A 172 -8.03 -14.30 -14.72
CA SER A 172 -7.78 -12.86 -14.74
C SER A 172 -7.98 -12.22 -13.38
N LEU A 173 -7.29 -11.12 -13.13
CA LEU A 173 -7.44 -10.26 -11.95
C LEU A 173 -7.86 -8.87 -12.42
N THR A 174 -8.88 -8.28 -11.80
CA THR A 174 -9.26 -6.91 -12.16
C THR A 174 -8.19 -5.93 -11.64
N ALA A 175 -7.80 -4.99 -12.48
CA ALA A 175 -6.90 -3.92 -12.11
C ALA A 175 -7.63 -2.59 -12.21
N VAL A 176 -7.44 -1.78 -11.17
CA VAL A 176 -8.11 -0.50 -10.99
C VAL A 176 -7.05 0.60 -11.04
N PRO A 177 -7.06 1.46 -12.08
CA PRO A 177 -6.12 2.55 -12.19
C PRO A 177 -6.38 3.64 -11.16
N ILE A 178 -5.31 4.09 -10.48
CA ILE A 178 -5.32 5.34 -9.73
C ILE A 178 -4.61 6.45 -10.52
N SER A 179 -4.94 7.70 -10.19
CA SER A 179 -4.62 8.88 -11.00
C SER A 179 -3.72 9.85 -10.25
N PRO A 180 -2.42 9.54 -10.05
CA PRO A 180 -1.51 10.52 -9.46
C PRO A 180 -1.34 11.75 -10.36
N ASP A 181 -1.49 11.56 -11.67
CA ASP A 181 -1.28 12.56 -12.71
C ASP A 181 -2.60 12.76 -13.49
N LEU A 182 -2.96 14.02 -13.73
CA LEU A 182 -4.06 14.39 -14.63
C LEU A 182 -3.52 15.38 -15.68
N PRO A 183 -3.82 15.20 -16.98
CA PRO A 183 -3.40 16.11 -18.04
C PRO A 183 -3.75 17.59 -17.78
N THR A 184 -4.89 17.87 -17.15
CA THR A 184 -5.35 19.23 -16.81
C THR A 184 -4.67 19.82 -15.58
N ALA A 185 -4.26 18.98 -14.63
CA ALA A 185 -3.76 19.40 -13.32
C ALA A 185 -2.23 19.26 -13.18
N GLY A 186 -1.61 18.55 -14.12
CA GLY A 186 -0.21 18.20 -14.11
C GLY A 186 0.09 17.00 -13.22
N ARG A 187 1.39 16.70 -13.10
CA ARG A 187 1.89 15.56 -12.33
C ARG A 187 1.67 15.77 -10.84
N ARG A 188 1.26 14.71 -10.14
CA ARG A 188 1.09 14.69 -8.67
C ARG A 188 0.26 15.86 -8.14
N PHE A 189 -0.74 16.33 -8.88
CA PHE A 189 -1.44 17.57 -8.58
C PHE A 189 -2.06 17.56 -7.17
N PHE A 190 -2.58 16.41 -6.73
CA PHE A 190 -3.18 16.27 -5.40
C PHE A 190 -2.13 16.43 -4.29
N LYS A 191 -0.94 15.84 -4.45
CA LYS A 191 0.21 16.06 -3.54
C LYS A 191 0.66 17.53 -3.56
N ARG A 192 0.82 18.11 -4.75
CA ARG A 192 1.21 19.52 -4.89
C ARG A 192 0.22 20.47 -4.23
N MET A 193 -1.07 20.13 -4.27
CA MET A 193 -2.11 20.87 -3.55
C MET A 193 -1.91 20.80 -2.04
N LEU A 194 -1.71 19.59 -1.51
CA LEU A 194 -1.44 19.39 -0.09
C LEU A 194 -0.16 20.09 0.38
N LEU A 195 0.86 20.16 -0.48
CA LEU A 195 2.10 20.91 -0.21
C LEU A 195 1.97 22.43 -0.33
N GLY A 196 0.83 22.95 -0.80
CA GLY A 196 0.61 24.39 -1.01
C GLY A 196 1.18 24.95 -2.33
N GLU A 197 1.70 24.09 -3.21
CA GLU A 197 2.18 24.48 -4.55
C GLU A 197 1.03 24.70 -5.55
N LEU A 198 -0.16 24.17 -5.24
CA LEU A 198 -1.39 24.36 -6.00
C LEU A 198 -2.51 24.72 -5.02
N THR A 199 -3.35 25.70 -5.34
CA THR A 199 -4.48 26.03 -4.47
C THR A 199 -5.57 24.96 -4.57
N PRO A 200 -6.33 24.69 -3.49
CA PRO A 200 -7.46 23.76 -3.54
C PRO A 200 -8.47 24.08 -4.65
N ALA A 201 -8.78 25.36 -4.86
CA ALA A 201 -9.63 25.83 -5.96
C ALA A 201 -9.12 25.40 -7.34
N LYS A 202 -7.83 25.62 -7.65
CA LYS A 202 -7.24 25.24 -8.94
C LYS A 202 -7.16 23.72 -9.10
N ALA A 203 -6.89 22.99 -8.03
CA ALA A 203 -6.88 21.53 -8.05
C ALA A 203 -8.28 20.97 -8.35
N ALA A 204 -9.33 21.51 -7.73
CA ALA A 204 -10.71 21.10 -7.96
C ALA A 204 -11.19 21.46 -9.37
N GLU A 205 -10.89 22.67 -9.83
CA GLU A 205 -11.18 23.11 -11.21
C GLU A 205 -10.53 22.16 -12.24
N ALA A 206 -9.25 21.85 -12.07
CA ALA A 206 -8.52 20.97 -12.99
C ALA A 206 -9.06 19.53 -12.96
N LEU A 207 -9.43 19.01 -11.78
CA LEU A 207 -10.09 17.71 -11.65
C LEU A 207 -11.41 17.67 -12.42
N PHE A 208 -12.28 18.66 -12.20
CA PHE A 208 -13.57 18.72 -12.88
C PHE A 208 -13.41 18.91 -14.38
N ALA A 209 -12.52 19.80 -14.82
CA ALA A 209 -12.20 20.00 -16.23
C ALA A 209 -11.64 18.75 -16.92
N PHE A 210 -11.07 17.81 -16.16
CA PHE A 210 -10.65 16.52 -16.68
C PHE A 210 -11.82 15.54 -16.77
N VAL A 211 -12.54 15.37 -15.67
CA VAL A 211 -13.64 14.41 -15.56
C VAL A 211 -14.78 14.73 -16.53
N THR A 212 -15.05 16.02 -16.82
CA THR A 212 -16.07 16.44 -17.82
C THR A 212 -15.73 16.09 -19.27
N ARG A 213 -14.47 15.75 -19.59
CA ARG A 213 -14.07 15.38 -20.96
C ARG A 213 -14.66 14.05 -21.42
N TYR A 214 -15.13 13.23 -20.48
CA TYR A 214 -15.51 11.84 -20.71
C TYR A 214 -16.87 11.53 -20.10
N ASP A 215 -17.69 10.73 -20.78
CA ASP A 215 -19.05 10.40 -20.30
C ASP A 215 -19.10 9.24 -19.28
N ASP A 216 -18.07 8.40 -19.31
CA ASP A 216 -17.88 7.26 -18.42
C ASP A 216 -16.40 7.20 -18.02
N ILE A 217 -16.10 7.67 -16.81
CA ILE A 217 -14.75 7.70 -16.26
C ILE A 217 -14.80 7.54 -14.75
N PHE A 218 -13.78 6.91 -14.20
CA PHE A 218 -13.53 6.83 -12.76
C PHE A 218 -12.13 7.35 -12.46
N VAL A 219 -12.05 8.46 -11.73
CA VAL A 219 -10.77 9.05 -11.33
C VAL A 219 -10.58 8.80 -9.84
N ILE A 220 -9.52 8.07 -9.48
CA ILE A 220 -9.19 7.82 -8.08
C ILE A 220 -8.00 8.67 -7.69
N LEU A 221 -8.18 9.49 -6.67
CA LEU A 221 -7.13 10.28 -6.05
C LEU A 221 -6.54 9.49 -4.89
N GLU A 222 -5.23 9.29 -4.93
CA GLU A 222 -4.51 8.48 -3.94
C GLU A 222 -3.48 9.32 -3.19
N ARG A 223 -3.38 9.08 -1.87
CA ARG A 223 -2.30 9.59 -1.00
C ARG A 223 -2.04 8.66 0.19
N ASP A 224 -0.84 8.78 0.75
CA ASP A 224 -0.52 8.21 2.06
C ASP A 224 -1.37 8.88 3.16
N ALA A 225 -1.90 8.08 4.07
CA ALA A 225 -2.86 8.52 5.07
C ALA A 225 -2.25 9.45 6.13
N GLU A 226 -0.95 9.31 6.37
CA GLU A 226 -0.18 10.14 7.29
C GLU A 226 0.21 11.50 6.71
N THR A 227 -0.17 11.81 5.46
CA THR A 227 0.27 13.03 4.74
C THR A 227 0.12 14.31 5.57
N ILE A 228 -0.97 14.44 6.32
CA ILE A 228 -1.22 15.61 7.19
C ILE A 228 -0.09 15.84 8.20
N TYR A 229 0.42 14.77 8.80
CA TYR A 229 1.50 14.82 9.79
C TYR A 229 2.89 14.79 9.14
N ILE A 230 3.10 13.90 8.17
CA ILE A 230 4.43 13.64 7.63
C ILE A 230 4.96 14.80 6.76
N ASP A 231 4.08 15.58 6.15
CA ASP A 231 4.50 16.76 5.38
C ASP A 231 5.09 17.84 6.29
N GLU A 232 4.52 18.01 7.49
CA GLU A 232 5.09 18.89 8.51
C GLU A 232 6.43 18.34 9.02
N LEU A 233 6.47 17.06 9.42
CA LEU A 233 7.69 16.43 9.94
C LEU A 233 8.84 16.45 8.93
N SER A 234 8.58 16.02 7.69
CA SER A 234 9.62 15.82 6.67
C SER A 234 9.99 17.12 5.94
N SER A 235 9.06 18.05 5.82
CA SER A 235 9.18 19.19 4.89
C SER A 235 8.91 20.54 5.53
N GLY A 236 8.47 20.58 6.79
CA GLY A 236 8.06 21.81 7.48
C GLY A 236 6.80 22.44 6.89
N VAL A 237 6.06 21.69 6.07
CA VAL A 237 4.85 22.18 5.41
C VAL A 237 3.70 22.11 6.41
N THR A 238 3.15 23.27 6.74
CA THR A 238 1.96 23.40 7.59
C THR A 238 0.70 23.57 6.75
N HIS A 239 -0.46 23.50 7.42
CA HIS A 239 -1.80 23.70 6.85
C HIS A 239 -2.25 22.64 5.83
N THR A 240 -1.63 21.47 5.83
CA THR A 240 -1.99 20.36 4.93
C THR A 240 -3.44 19.92 5.12
N LYS A 241 -3.91 19.87 6.38
CA LYS A 241 -5.30 19.52 6.72
C LYS A 241 -6.29 20.54 6.16
N GLU A 242 -6.05 21.82 6.37
CA GLU A 242 -6.93 22.91 5.95
C GLU A 242 -7.08 22.94 4.42
N ARG A 243 -5.99 22.70 3.69
CA ARG A 243 -6.02 22.57 2.22
C ARG A 243 -6.84 21.35 1.77
N LEU A 244 -6.71 20.22 2.47
CA LEU A 244 -7.53 19.04 2.20
C LEU A 244 -9.02 19.35 2.46
N GLU A 245 -9.34 20.01 3.57
CA GLU A 245 -10.71 20.39 3.93
C GLU A 245 -11.34 21.32 2.88
N GLU A 246 -10.63 22.38 2.46
CA GLU A 246 -11.08 23.28 1.39
C GLU A 246 -11.30 22.51 0.07
N PHE A 247 -10.37 21.62 -0.29
CA PHE A 247 -10.49 20.81 -1.50
C PHE A 247 -11.71 19.89 -1.45
N LEU A 248 -11.93 19.18 -0.33
CA LEU A 248 -13.07 18.28 -0.20
C LEU A 248 -14.40 19.05 -0.13
N GLU A 249 -14.44 20.24 0.48
CA GLU A 249 -15.63 21.10 0.43
C GLU A 249 -15.98 21.45 -1.02
N LEU A 250 -14.98 21.88 -1.80
CA LEU A 250 -15.17 22.21 -3.22
C LEU A 250 -15.63 21.00 -4.03
N VAL A 251 -15.01 19.83 -3.82
CA VAL A 251 -15.35 18.61 -4.54
C VAL A 251 -16.77 18.17 -4.20
N THR A 252 -17.10 18.05 -2.91
CA THR A 252 -18.41 17.56 -2.46
C THR A 252 -19.56 18.49 -2.83
N ARG A 253 -19.35 19.81 -2.77
CA ARG A 253 -20.37 20.81 -3.11
C ARG A 253 -20.68 20.84 -4.61
N ASN A 254 -19.67 20.68 -5.46
CA ASN A 254 -19.82 20.87 -6.90
C ASN A 254 -20.01 19.55 -7.66
N ALA A 255 -19.47 18.43 -7.17
CA ALA A 255 -19.57 17.15 -7.88
C ALA A 255 -21.01 16.76 -8.29
N PRO A 256 -22.02 16.83 -7.41
CA PRO A 256 -23.41 16.53 -7.82
C PRO A 256 -23.97 17.50 -8.86
N ARG A 257 -23.57 18.78 -8.82
CA ARG A 257 -24.02 19.82 -9.75
C ARG A 257 -23.45 19.61 -11.15
N GLU A 258 -22.24 19.07 -11.22
CA GLU A 258 -21.52 18.74 -12.46
C GLU A 258 -21.84 17.31 -12.98
N GLY A 259 -22.75 16.59 -12.30
CA GLY A 259 -23.16 15.23 -12.68
C GLY A 259 -22.12 14.14 -12.35
N PHE A 260 -21.33 14.36 -11.30
CA PHE A 260 -20.36 13.39 -10.78
C PHE A 260 -20.88 12.73 -9.49
N ALA A 261 -20.51 11.47 -9.28
CA ALA A 261 -20.71 10.80 -8.00
C ALA A 261 -19.37 10.51 -7.31
N LEU A 262 -19.35 10.72 -6.00
CA LEU A 262 -18.26 10.23 -5.17
C LEU A 262 -18.57 8.78 -4.79
N THR A 263 -17.58 7.89 -4.87
CA THR A 263 -17.79 6.46 -4.65
C THR A 263 -16.52 5.77 -4.16
N THR A 264 -16.68 4.56 -3.63
CA THR A 264 -15.56 3.65 -3.34
C THR A 264 -15.28 2.78 -4.55
N ILE A 265 -14.10 2.17 -4.61
CA ILE A 265 -13.75 1.24 -5.69
C ILE A 265 -14.72 0.06 -5.74
N GLU A 266 -15.01 -0.55 -4.59
CA GLU A 266 -15.90 -1.71 -4.55
C GLU A 266 -17.32 -1.36 -5.03
N ASP A 267 -17.84 -0.19 -4.68
CA ASP A 267 -19.15 0.24 -5.14
C ASP A 267 -19.15 0.55 -6.65
N TYR A 268 -18.08 1.16 -7.17
CA TYR A 268 -17.92 1.36 -8.60
C TYR A 268 -17.85 0.04 -9.37
N LEU A 269 -17.11 -0.97 -8.86
CA LEU A 269 -16.96 -2.27 -9.50
C LEU A 269 -18.25 -3.11 -9.54
N LYS A 270 -19.27 -2.78 -8.72
CA LYS A 270 -20.61 -3.41 -8.79
C LYS A 270 -21.42 -2.93 -9.99
N ILE A 271 -21.06 -1.80 -10.58
CA ILE A 271 -21.73 -1.26 -11.76
C ILE A 271 -21.32 -2.11 -12.97
N PRO A 272 -22.28 -2.62 -13.77
CA PRO A 272 -21.94 -3.38 -14.97
C PRO A 272 -21.06 -2.58 -15.93
N GLN A 273 -19.85 -3.08 -16.19
CA GLN A 273 -18.86 -2.45 -17.06
C GLN A 273 -18.33 -3.46 -18.07
N LYS A 274 -18.08 -2.99 -19.29
CA LYS A 274 -17.34 -3.78 -20.28
C LYS A 274 -15.85 -3.56 -20.02
N ARG A 275 -15.22 -4.50 -19.30
CA ARG A 275 -13.77 -4.46 -19.05
C ARG A 275 -13.00 -5.00 -20.25
N LYS A 276 -11.95 -4.28 -20.65
CA LYS A 276 -10.97 -4.80 -21.61
C LYS A 276 -10.08 -5.80 -20.91
N LYS A 277 -9.68 -6.85 -21.62
CA LYS A 277 -8.70 -7.82 -21.14
C LYS A 277 -7.33 -7.49 -21.70
N LEU A 278 -6.35 -7.24 -20.84
CA LEU A 278 -5.02 -6.76 -21.20
C LEU A 278 -3.92 -7.67 -20.65
N ARG A 279 -2.84 -7.84 -21.41
CA ARG A 279 -1.60 -8.42 -20.88
C ARG A 279 -0.71 -7.30 -20.39
N MET A 280 -0.51 -7.25 -19.08
CA MET A 280 0.33 -6.22 -18.47
C MET A 280 1.78 -6.72 -18.35
N PRO A 281 2.79 -5.86 -18.59
CA PRO A 281 4.18 -6.16 -18.24
C PRO A 281 4.41 -6.02 -16.73
N ASP A 282 5.52 -6.56 -16.25
CA ASP A 282 5.92 -6.33 -14.86
C ASP A 282 6.31 -4.86 -14.67
N PHE A 283 5.96 -4.31 -13.52
CA PHE A 283 6.27 -2.95 -13.12
C PHE A 283 7.07 -3.00 -11.81
N PRO A 284 8.33 -2.54 -11.79
CA PRO A 284 9.18 -2.59 -10.60
C PRO A 284 8.70 -1.66 -9.47
N GLY A 285 7.63 -0.90 -9.69
CA GLY A 285 7.17 0.13 -8.76
C GLY A 285 7.86 1.46 -9.02
N ILE A 286 7.54 2.45 -8.20
CA ILE A 286 8.06 3.81 -8.34
C ILE A 286 9.46 4.01 -7.75
N THR A 287 9.95 3.03 -6.99
CA THR A 287 11.24 3.08 -6.29
C THR A 287 12.22 2.07 -6.90
N LYS A 288 13.48 2.47 -7.08
CA LYS A 288 14.54 1.63 -7.67
C LYS A 288 14.88 0.48 -6.70
N LEU A 289 15.02 -0.75 -7.20
CA LEU A 289 15.29 -1.93 -6.36
C LEU A 289 16.65 -1.84 -5.64
N GLU A 290 17.59 -1.12 -6.24
CA GLU A 290 18.93 -0.87 -5.71
C GLU A 290 18.88 -0.12 -4.38
N THR A 291 17.84 0.68 -4.14
CA THR A 291 17.61 1.39 -2.87
C THR A 291 17.48 0.44 -1.68
N PHE A 292 17.07 -0.81 -1.92
CA PHE A 292 16.80 -1.81 -0.88
C PHE A 292 17.84 -2.94 -0.83
N THR A 293 18.70 -3.03 -1.85
CA THR A 293 19.57 -4.19 -2.08
C THR A 293 21.06 -3.83 -2.23
N HIS A 294 21.37 -2.58 -2.54
CA HIS A 294 22.73 -2.11 -2.79
C HIS A 294 23.18 -1.06 -1.76
N GLY A 295 24.45 -0.66 -1.85
CA GLY A 295 25.01 0.40 -1.02
C GLY A 295 24.85 0.12 0.47
N PRO A 296 24.33 1.07 1.27
CA PRO A 296 24.10 0.89 2.71
C PRO A 296 23.18 -0.29 3.07
N SER A 297 22.30 -0.71 2.17
CA SER A 297 21.34 -1.80 2.42
C SER A 297 21.88 -3.19 2.07
N ARG A 298 23.07 -3.25 1.46
CA ARG A 298 23.65 -4.51 0.96
C ARG A 298 23.86 -5.56 2.05
N GLU A 299 24.39 -5.16 3.21
CA GLU A 299 24.65 -6.10 4.30
C GLU A 299 23.36 -6.75 4.83
N LEU A 300 22.32 -5.94 5.06
CA LEU A 300 21.01 -6.44 5.47
C LEU A 300 20.38 -7.34 4.40
N TRP A 301 20.58 -6.98 3.12
CA TRP A 301 20.08 -7.78 2.01
C TRP A 301 20.78 -9.14 1.90
N GLU A 302 22.11 -9.20 1.95
CA GLU A 302 22.87 -10.45 1.93
C GLU A 302 22.48 -11.36 3.12
N LYS A 303 22.30 -10.77 4.31
CA LYS A 303 21.78 -11.50 5.47
C LYS A 303 20.35 -12.04 5.25
N THR A 304 19.50 -11.27 4.58
CA THR A 304 18.14 -11.71 4.22
C THR A 304 18.18 -12.93 3.33
N LEU A 305 19.05 -12.92 2.31
CA LEU A 305 19.22 -14.06 1.40
C LEU A 305 19.69 -15.32 2.14
N ALA A 306 20.68 -15.20 3.02
CA ALA A 306 21.18 -16.33 3.80
C ALA A 306 20.12 -16.95 4.73
N VAL A 307 19.37 -16.10 5.45
CA VAL A 307 18.27 -16.55 6.33
C VAL A 307 17.17 -17.19 5.51
N ARG A 308 16.76 -16.56 4.39
CA ARG A 308 15.73 -17.07 3.48
C ARG A 308 16.07 -18.46 2.95
N GLU A 309 17.30 -18.68 2.49
CA GLU A 309 17.72 -19.95 1.93
C GLU A 309 17.57 -21.09 2.94
N ARG A 310 18.09 -20.88 4.16
CA ARG A 310 17.95 -21.85 5.27
C ARG A 310 16.49 -22.11 5.61
N LEU A 311 15.70 -21.04 5.69
CA LEU A 311 14.29 -21.10 6.04
C LEU A 311 13.49 -21.90 5.01
N LEU A 312 13.63 -21.59 3.72
CA LEU A 312 12.96 -22.32 2.63
C LEU A 312 13.42 -23.78 2.54
N SER A 313 14.69 -24.05 2.82
CA SER A 313 15.22 -25.42 2.89
C SER A 313 14.54 -26.22 4.00
N LEU A 314 14.45 -25.66 5.21
CA LEU A 314 13.80 -26.30 6.35
C LEU A 314 12.29 -26.49 6.14
N ASP A 315 11.61 -25.54 5.48
CA ASP A 315 10.16 -25.62 5.25
C ASP A 315 9.76 -26.80 4.35
N ARG A 316 10.66 -27.24 3.47
CA ARG A 316 10.50 -28.42 2.61
C ARG A 316 10.75 -29.75 3.32
N THR A 317 11.26 -29.73 4.56
CA THR A 317 11.56 -30.94 5.32
C THR A 317 10.41 -31.34 6.24
N ALA A 318 10.30 -32.63 6.53
CA ALA A 318 9.44 -33.11 7.61
C ALA A 318 10.06 -32.68 8.95
N LEU A 319 9.28 -31.94 9.73
CA LEU A 319 9.65 -31.46 11.06
C LEU A 319 8.59 -31.96 12.05
N ASP A 320 9.01 -32.30 13.26
CA ASP A 320 8.09 -32.51 14.38
C ASP A 320 7.34 -31.21 14.74
N SER A 321 6.36 -31.32 15.64
CA SER A 321 5.51 -30.19 16.03
C SER A 321 6.28 -29.04 16.70
N GLU A 322 7.33 -29.33 17.47
CA GLU A 322 8.11 -28.29 18.15
C GLU A 322 8.93 -27.50 17.12
N ASN A 323 9.66 -28.20 16.25
CA ASN A 323 10.47 -27.58 15.22
C ASN A 323 9.61 -26.87 14.16
N ARG A 324 8.39 -27.37 13.87
CA ARG A 324 7.44 -26.64 13.02
C ARG A 324 6.99 -25.33 13.66
N PHE A 325 6.65 -25.34 14.95
CA PHE A 325 6.31 -24.11 15.68
C PHE A 325 7.46 -23.10 15.68
N LEU A 326 8.69 -23.57 15.89
CA LEU A 326 9.87 -22.71 15.78
C LEU A 326 10.04 -22.14 14.37
N LEU A 327 9.83 -22.95 13.32
CA LEU A 327 9.92 -22.48 11.94
C LEU A 327 8.87 -21.40 11.64
N ASP A 328 7.64 -21.55 12.13
CA ASP A 328 6.60 -20.52 11.99
C ASP A 328 6.98 -19.20 12.68
N ARG A 329 7.68 -19.27 13.82
CA ARG A 329 8.25 -18.07 14.46
C ARG A 329 9.37 -17.44 13.65
N ALA A 330 10.24 -18.25 13.04
CA ALA A 330 11.28 -17.74 12.14
C ALA A 330 10.66 -17.07 10.90
N TRP A 331 9.56 -17.63 10.38
CA TRP A 331 8.74 -17.01 9.34
C TRP A 331 8.20 -15.64 9.78
N GLU A 332 7.64 -15.50 10.99
CA GLU A 332 7.16 -14.19 11.44
C GLU A 332 8.29 -13.14 11.46
N HIS A 333 9.47 -13.52 11.96
CA HIS A 333 10.62 -12.62 12.00
C HIS A 333 11.15 -12.27 10.60
N ILE A 334 11.21 -13.20 9.65
CA ILE A 334 11.63 -12.85 8.28
C ILE A 334 10.63 -11.90 7.63
N LEU A 335 9.31 -12.11 7.84
CA LEU A 335 8.27 -11.22 7.33
C LEU A 335 8.40 -9.81 7.91
N LEU A 336 8.58 -9.68 9.22
CA LEU A 336 8.83 -8.39 9.88
C LEU A 336 10.07 -7.68 9.33
N SER A 337 11.12 -8.45 9.02
CA SER A 337 12.33 -7.89 8.45
C SER A 337 12.16 -7.35 7.02
N HIS A 338 11.10 -7.73 6.31
CA HIS A 338 10.88 -7.27 4.94
C HIS A 338 10.36 -5.83 4.84
N ASN A 339 10.12 -5.15 5.96
CA ASN A 339 9.70 -3.76 5.99
C ASN A 339 10.59 -2.88 5.07
N SER A 340 9.99 -2.26 4.04
CA SER A 340 10.73 -1.46 3.07
C SER A 340 11.36 -0.23 3.70
N ASP A 341 10.62 0.47 4.57
CA ASP A 341 11.03 1.73 5.18
C ASP A 341 12.31 1.61 6.04
N GLY A 342 12.48 0.52 6.76
CA GLY A 342 13.70 0.20 7.51
C GLY A 342 14.87 -0.28 6.64
N ARG A 343 14.60 -0.58 5.36
CA ARG A 343 15.59 -1.03 4.37
C ARG A 343 15.98 0.06 3.38
N ILE A 344 15.31 1.21 3.38
CA ILE A 344 15.69 2.35 2.55
C ILE A 344 17.12 2.72 2.96
N GLY A 345 18.10 2.36 2.13
CA GLY A 345 19.43 2.94 2.16
C GLY A 345 19.31 4.40 1.77
N ASP A 346 20.20 5.28 2.24
CA ASP A 346 20.09 6.74 2.11
C ASP A 346 19.68 7.15 0.67
N TRP A 347 18.37 7.27 0.47
CA TRP A 347 17.79 7.36 -0.85
C TRP A 347 17.76 8.82 -1.21
N GLN A 348 18.43 9.15 -2.31
CA GLN A 348 18.38 10.47 -2.89
C GLN A 348 17.50 10.40 -4.14
N PRO A 349 16.17 10.53 -4.02
CA PRO A 349 15.34 10.66 -5.20
C PRO A 349 15.83 11.84 -6.03
N GLU A 350 15.98 11.65 -7.33
CA GLU A 350 16.34 12.72 -8.28
C GLU A 350 15.37 13.91 -8.17
N TRP A 351 14.13 13.68 -7.74
CA TRP A 351 13.09 14.69 -7.57
C TRP A 351 13.05 15.34 -6.17
N LYS A 352 13.81 14.84 -5.18
CA LYS A 352 13.97 15.46 -3.86
C LYS A 352 15.33 15.09 -3.25
N PRO A 353 16.45 15.65 -3.76
CA PRO A 353 17.79 15.35 -3.25
C PRO A 353 17.88 15.66 -1.75
N GLY A 354 18.30 14.68 -0.95
CA GLY A 354 18.75 14.87 0.44
C GLY A 354 17.72 14.81 1.58
N LYS A 355 16.60 14.08 1.48
CA LYS A 355 15.56 14.21 2.53
C LYS A 355 14.71 12.98 2.90
N HIS A 356 15.32 11.80 3.02
CA HIS A 356 14.71 10.67 3.74
C HIS A 356 15.81 9.96 4.55
N ILE A 357 16.06 10.45 5.77
CA ILE A 357 16.98 9.79 6.71
C ILE A 357 16.19 8.74 7.46
N THR A 358 16.50 7.47 7.21
CA THR A 358 15.86 6.37 7.92
C THR A 358 16.31 6.37 9.38
N ALA A 359 15.34 6.44 10.30
CA ALA A 359 15.48 6.34 11.74
C ALA A 359 16.36 5.13 12.15
N ALA A 360 17.22 5.34 13.15
CA ALA A 360 18.21 4.33 13.52
C ALA A 360 17.55 3.05 14.05
N SER A 361 16.51 3.19 14.88
CA SER A 361 15.75 2.04 15.39
C SER A 361 14.99 1.30 14.28
N ARG A 362 14.61 1.98 13.18
CA ARG A 362 13.92 1.34 12.05
C ARG A 362 14.86 0.43 11.26
N LYS A 363 16.12 0.84 11.05
CA LYS A 363 17.16 -0.05 10.51
C LYS A 363 17.47 -1.19 11.47
N GLN A 364 17.58 -0.90 12.78
CA GLN A 364 17.84 -1.90 13.81
C GLN A 364 16.72 -2.95 13.90
N PHE A 365 15.46 -2.54 13.75
CA PHE A 365 14.31 -3.44 13.73
C PHE A 365 14.43 -4.53 12.65
N VAL A 366 14.86 -4.16 11.45
CA VAL A 366 15.13 -5.13 10.37
C VAL A 366 16.26 -6.08 10.77
N ALA A 367 17.36 -5.53 11.28
CA ALA A 367 18.55 -6.30 11.67
C ALA A 367 18.26 -7.30 12.80
N ASP A 368 17.49 -6.88 13.81
CA ASP A 368 17.10 -7.68 14.97
C ASP A 368 16.17 -8.82 14.58
N ASN A 369 15.19 -8.55 13.72
CA ASN A 369 14.30 -9.60 13.22
C ASN A 369 15.07 -10.63 12.37
N LEU A 370 16.01 -10.20 11.52
CA LEU A 370 16.89 -11.15 10.80
C LEU A 370 17.73 -11.99 11.78
N LYS A 371 18.28 -11.37 12.83
CA LYS A 371 19.06 -12.09 13.86
C LYS A 371 18.19 -13.09 14.64
N ALA A 372 16.96 -12.71 14.97
CA ALA A 372 16.02 -13.58 15.68
C ALA A 372 15.64 -14.79 14.84
N ALA A 373 15.30 -14.60 13.55
CA ALA A 373 15.06 -15.69 12.62
C ALA A 373 16.26 -16.63 12.53
N ASP A 374 17.46 -16.09 12.30
CA ASP A 374 18.71 -16.86 12.19
C ASP A 374 19.02 -17.70 13.44
N THR A 375 18.79 -17.13 14.63
CA THR A 375 18.95 -17.83 15.91
C THR A 375 17.98 -19.00 16.04
N ILE A 376 16.72 -18.80 15.64
CA ILE A 376 15.68 -19.85 15.70
C ILE A 376 16.01 -20.99 14.72
N LEU A 377 16.40 -20.67 13.49
CA LEU A 377 16.77 -21.67 12.48
C LEU A 377 17.97 -22.52 12.95
N SER A 378 18.96 -21.88 13.58
CA SER A 378 20.13 -22.57 14.14
C SER A 378 19.75 -23.56 15.25
N ARG A 379 18.75 -23.21 16.07
CA ARG A 379 18.21 -24.14 17.09
C ARG A 379 17.51 -25.33 16.46
N ILE A 380 16.71 -25.13 15.41
CA ILE A 380 16.04 -26.23 14.69
C ILE A 380 17.09 -27.20 14.11
N GLU A 381 18.14 -26.66 13.49
CA GLU A 381 19.24 -27.47 12.94
C GLU A 381 19.98 -28.26 14.01
N GLN A 382 20.25 -27.65 15.18
CA GLN A 382 20.86 -28.34 16.33
C GLN A 382 19.97 -29.48 16.86
N ASN A 383 18.66 -29.24 17.02
CA ASN A 383 17.70 -30.26 17.46
C ASN A 383 17.68 -31.49 16.53
N ARG A 384 17.88 -31.27 15.22
CA ARG A 384 17.93 -32.35 14.23
C ARG A 384 19.26 -33.11 14.27
N GLY A 385 20.36 -32.41 14.54
CA GLY A 385 21.69 -33.02 14.69
C GLY A 385 21.80 -33.92 15.93
N THR A 386 21.12 -33.58 17.03
CA THR A 386 21.15 -34.36 18.27
C THR A 386 20.21 -35.58 18.28
N GLY A 387 19.21 -35.63 17.39
CA GLY A 387 18.28 -36.76 17.25
C GLY A 387 18.74 -37.87 16.30
N SER A 388 19.96 -37.79 15.76
CA SER A 388 20.52 -38.74 14.77
C SER A 388 21.58 -39.70 15.36
N LEU A 389 21.63 -39.86 16.69
CA LEU A 389 22.55 -40.76 17.40
C LEU A 389 21.82 -41.97 18.01
#